data_AF-E3MG21-F1
#
_entry.id   AF-E3MG21-F1
#
_cell.length_a   1.000
_cell.length_b   1.000
_cell.length_c   1.000
_cell.angle_alpha   90.00
_cell.angle_beta   90.00
_cell.angle_gamma   90.00
#
_symmetry.space_group_name_H-M   'P 1'
#
loop_
_entity.id
_entity.type
_entity.pdbx_description
1 polymer ?
#
loop_
_entity_poly.entity_id
_entity_poly.type
_entity_poly.pdbx_seq_one_letter_code
_entity_poly.pdbx_strand_id
1 'polypeptide(L)'
;MAKPNGFPDPYFNGNVATFEKAYILSSHPMDGSEKEGRESKNSTMVKFFAVVEQRGVGVIGQFSPFINAEEKTGIGCARYFSETVGETMKFSPYEVKNDGTTTLGAFSNPNNHVVYSLIITNESTKKVTNCDVLMFNWPTGSAPSDETAALEMLDYFAIHEVECFTAV
;
A
#
# COMPACT_ATOMS: atom_id res chain seq x y z
N MET A 1 9.02 -14.17 -5.61
CA MET A 1 8.79 -12.85 -6.23
C MET A 1 7.32 -12.74 -6.62
N ALA A 2 6.64 -11.67 -6.21
CA ALA A 2 5.22 -11.44 -6.49
C ALA A 2 5.04 -10.91 -7.92
N LYS A 3 5.12 -11.79 -8.92
CA LYS A 3 4.97 -11.39 -10.34
C LYS A 3 3.48 -11.35 -10.71
N PRO A 4 2.93 -10.20 -11.16
CA PRO A 4 1.58 -10.13 -11.71
C PRO A 4 1.54 -10.70 -13.14
N ASN A 5 0.47 -11.42 -13.46
CA ASN A 5 0.19 -11.92 -14.80
C ASN A 5 -0.45 -10.81 -15.67
N GLY A 6 -0.30 -10.93 -17.00
CA GLY A 6 -0.96 -10.04 -17.97
C GLY A 6 -0.14 -8.80 -18.40
N PHE A 7 1.14 -8.73 -18.03
CA PHE A 7 2.04 -7.63 -18.41
C PHE A 7 3.15 -8.12 -19.34
N PRO A 8 3.53 -7.36 -20.40
CA PRO A 8 4.68 -7.70 -21.24
C PRO A 8 5.99 -7.83 -20.44
N ASP A 9 6.16 -6.94 -19.46
CA ASP A 9 7.17 -7.08 -18.41
C ASP A 9 6.45 -7.28 -17.06
N PRO A 10 6.47 -8.49 -16.48
CA PRO A 10 5.84 -8.78 -15.19
C PRO A 10 6.75 -8.45 -14.00
N TYR A 11 7.85 -7.73 -14.19
CA TYR A 11 8.70 -7.31 -13.07
C TYR A 11 7.91 -6.41 -12.10
N PHE A 12 7.93 -6.79 -10.83
CA PHE A 12 7.42 -6.04 -9.69
C PHE A 12 8.46 -6.13 -8.59
N ASN A 13 8.82 -4.99 -8.01
CA ASN A 13 9.81 -4.93 -6.94
C ASN A 13 9.18 -5.37 -5.62
N GLY A 14 8.94 -6.68 -5.50
CA GLY A 14 8.37 -7.29 -4.32
C GLY A 14 8.72 -8.77 -4.17
N ASN A 15 9.02 -9.15 -2.94
CA ASN A 15 9.36 -10.50 -2.54
C ASN A 15 8.22 -11.13 -1.75
N VAL A 16 8.04 -12.43 -1.93
CA VAL A 16 7.08 -13.19 -1.12
C VAL A 16 7.90 -13.88 -0.03
N ALA A 17 7.57 -13.60 1.22
CA ALA A 17 8.09 -14.30 2.38
C ALA A 17 6.98 -15.18 2.96
N THR A 18 7.29 -16.45 3.24
CA THR A 18 6.32 -17.39 3.81
C THR A 18 6.84 -17.84 5.16
N PHE A 19 6.06 -17.56 6.20
CA PHE A 19 6.26 -18.06 7.56
C PHE A 19 5.01 -18.88 7.92
N GLU A 20 4.30 -18.51 8.98
CA GLU A 20 2.95 -19.03 9.28
C GLU A 20 1.89 -18.50 8.29
N LYS A 21 2.16 -17.32 7.71
CA LYS A 21 1.38 -16.68 6.64
C LYS A 21 2.27 -16.26 5.48
N ALA A 22 1.65 -15.88 4.38
CA ALA A 22 2.34 -15.31 3.22
C ALA A 22 2.30 -13.77 3.27
N TYR A 23 3.47 -13.17 3.17
CA TYR A 23 3.67 -11.73 3.15
C TYR A 23 4.31 -11.31 1.83
N ILE A 24 3.87 -10.18 1.29
CA ILE A 24 4.49 -9.55 0.13
C ILE A 24 5.24 -8.31 0.63
N LEU A 25 6.57 -8.35 0.63
CA LEU A 25 7.43 -7.21 0.95
C LEU A 25 7.77 -6.47 -0.33
N SER A 26 7.29 -5.24 -0.53
CA SER A 26 7.54 -4.45 -1.73
C SER A 26 8.03 -3.04 -1.44
N SER A 27 8.67 -2.43 -2.44
CA SER A 27 8.85 -0.98 -2.43
C SER A 27 7.49 -0.27 -2.57
N HIS A 28 7.46 1.03 -2.29
CA HIS A 28 6.30 1.85 -2.63
C HIS A 28 5.97 1.79 -4.12
N PRO A 29 4.67 1.85 -4.48
CA PRO A 29 4.28 2.09 -5.85
C PRO A 29 4.72 3.48 -6.30
N MET A 30 5.12 3.59 -7.56
CA MET A 30 5.63 4.80 -8.20
C MET A 30 4.59 5.32 -9.18
N ASP A 31 4.40 6.63 -9.24
CA ASP A 31 3.50 7.28 -10.22
C ASP A 31 4.21 7.58 -11.56
N GLY A 32 5.53 7.39 -11.64
CA GLY A 32 6.34 7.64 -12.83
C GLY A 32 6.82 9.10 -12.94
N SER A 33 6.62 9.91 -11.90
CA SER A 33 7.18 11.26 -11.83
C SER A 33 8.68 11.25 -11.51
N GLU A 34 9.20 10.15 -10.94
CA GLU A 34 10.61 9.98 -10.62
C GLU A 34 11.46 9.94 -11.90
N LYS A 35 12.68 10.50 -11.83
CA LYS A 35 13.60 10.55 -12.98
C LYS A 35 14.83 9.70 -12.76
N GLU A 36 15.29 9.06 -13.83
CA GLU A 36 16.62 8.46 -13.93
C GLU A 36 17.38 9.19 -15.05
N GLY A 37 18.26 10.11 -14.66
CA GLY A 37 18.86 11.05 -15.61
C GLY A 37 17.83 12.00 -16.19
N ARG A 38 17.57 11.90 -17.51
CA ARG A 38 16.60 12.76 -18.23
C ARG A 38 15.25 12.08 -18.47
N GLU A 39 15.15 10.78 -18.23
CA GLU A 39 13.96 10.00 -18.51
C GLU A 39 13.12 9.81 -17.24
N SER A 40 11.81 9.87 -17.39
CA SER A 40 10.87 9.50 -16.34
C SER A 40 10.84 7.97 -16.19
N LYS A 41 10.76 7.50 -14.96
CA LYS A 41 10.54 6.08 -14.66
C LYS A 41 9.11 5.67 -15.03
N ASN A 42 8.93 4.39 -15.29
CA ASN A 42 7.59 3.84 -15.51
C ASN A 42 6.81 3.78 -14.20
N SER A 43 5.53 4.16 -14.23
CA SER A 43 4.62 3.94 -13.10
C SER A 43 4.48 2.45 -12.79
N THR A 44 4.38 2.13 -11.50
CA THR A 44 4.18 0.75 -11.02
C THR A 44 2.80 0.53 -10.38
N MET A 45 1.93 1.54 -10.37
CA MET A 45 0.58 1.51 -9.77
C MET A 45 -0.28 0.35 -10.29
N VAL A 46 -0.34 0.18 -11.61
CA VAL A 46 -1.18 -0.87 -12.23
C VAL A 46 -0.68 -2.27 -11.87
N LYS A 47 0.64 -2.45 -11.78
CA LYS A 47 1.24 -3.72 -11.34
C LYS A 47 1.00 -3.97 -9.86
N PHE A 48 1.06 -2.94 -9.03
CA PHE A 48 0.75 -3.03 -7.59
C PHE A 48 -0.68 -3.52 -7.36
N PHE A 49 -1.69 -2.90 -7.98
CA PHE A 49 -3.08 -3.35 -7.85
C PHE A 49 -3.33 -4.74 -8.47
N ALA A 50 -2.62 -5.09 -9.54
CA ALA A 50 -2.66 -6.45 -10.07
C ALA A 50 -2.13 -7.48 -9.08
N VAL A 51 -1.06 -7.17 -8.33
CA VAL A 51 -0.58 -8.05 -7.26
C VAL A 51 -1.62 -8.18 -6.16
N VAL A 52 -2.19 -7.06 -5.68
CA VAL A 52 -3.25 -7.06 -4.65
C VAL A 52 -4.42 -7.95 -5.06
N GLU A 53 -4.95 -7.74 -6.27
CA GLU A 53 -6.10 -8.48 -6.79
C GLU A 53 -5.80 -9.96 -7.07
N GLN A 54 -4.68 -10.27 -7.74
CA GLN A 54 -4.33 -11.64 -8.15
C GLN A 54 -3.89 -12.52 -6.98
N ARG A 55 -3.38 -11.92 -5.90
CA ARG A 55 -2.95 -12.63 -4.69
C ARG A 55 -4.00 -12.62 -3.58
N GLY A 56 -5.10 -11.90 -3.76
CA GLY A 56 -6.14 -11.77 -2.73
C GLY A 56 -5.61 -11.10 -1.47
N VAL A 57 -4.77 -10.08 -1.61
CA VAL A 57 -4.27 -9.30 -0.48
C VAL A 57 -5.46 -8.61 0.19
N GLY A 58 -5.68 -8.91 1.47
CA GLY A 58 -6.75 -8.30 2.26
C GLY A 58 -6.30 -7.06 3.01
N VAL A 59 -4.99 -6.93 3.28
CA VAL A 59 -4.43 -5.77 4.00
C VAL A 59 -3.12 -5.31 3.37
N ILE A 60 -2.97 -3.99 3.25
CA ILE A 60 -1.73 -3.31 2.91
C ILE A 60 -1.22 -2.57 4.16
N GLY A 61 0.00 -2.88 4.59
CA GLY A 61 0.76 -2.05 5.53
C GLY A 61 1.53 -0.98 4.78
N GLN A 62 1.24 0.29 5.04
CA GLN A 62 2.00 1.43 4.52
C GLN A 62 2.71 2.13 5.67
N PHE A 63 4.05 2.07 5.67
CA PHE A 63 4.88 2.56 6.77
C PHE A 63 5.51 3.94 6.50
N SER A 64 4.97 4.67 5.52
CA SER A 64 5.39 6.03 5.20
C SER A 64 4.17 6.86 4.78
N PRO A 65 4.18 8.18 5.03
CA PRO A 65 3.12 9.05 4.53
C PRO A 65 3.17 9.17 3.00
N PHE A 66 2.09 9.66 2.41
CA PHE A 66 2.13 10.09 1.02
C PHE A 66 3.00 11.32 0.84
N ILE A 67 3.70 11.39 -0.29
CA ILE A 67 4.40 12.61 -0.70
C ILE A 67 3.37 13.74 -0.81
N ASN A 68 3.53 14.78 0.00
CA ASN A 68 2.74 16.00 -0.13
C ASN A 68 3.43 16.94 -1.14
N ALA A 69 2.65 17.78 -1.82
CA ALA A 69 3.16 18.68 -2.86
C ALA A 69 4.13 19.74 -2.30
N GLU A 70 4.14 19.93 -0.98
CA GLU A 70 4.96 20.92 -0.27
C GLU A 70 6.33 20.34 0.14
N GLU A 71 6.42 19.03 0.36
CA GLU A 71 7.63 18.27 0.70
C GLU A 71 8.44 18.00 -0.56
N LYS A 72 9.27 18.98 -0.90
CA LYS A 72 10.26 18.94 -1.98
C LYS A 72 11.32 17.84 -1.84
N THR A 73 11.28 17.03 -0.79
CA THR A 73 12.29 16.02 -0.47
C THR A 73 12.03 14.68 -1.18
N GLY A 74 10.82 14.43 -1.70
CA GLY A 74 10.50 13.19 -2.42
C GLY A 74 10.63 11.93 -1.56
N ILE A 75 10.62 12.07 -0.23
CA ILE A 75 10.68 10.94 0.70
C ILE A 75 9.25 10.61 1.13
N GLY A 76 8.68 9.56 0.56
CA GLY A 76 7.33 9.10 0.87
C GLY A 76 6.77 8.17 -0.20
N CYS A 77 5.52 7.75 -0.03
CA CYS A 77 4.82 6.94 -1.01
C CYS A 77 4.12 7.83 -2.05
N ALA A 78 4.15 7.46 -3.34
CA ALA A 78 3.28 8.10 -4.32
C ALA A 78 1.80 7.80 -3.96
N ARG A 79 0.90 8.76 -4.20
CA ARG A 79 -0.52 8.61 -3.83
C ARG A 79 -1.22 7.62 -4.74
N TYR A 80 -1.62 6.47 -4.18
CA TYR A 80 -2.29 5.39 -4.92
C TYR A 80 -3.76 5.17 -4.52
N PHE A 81 -4.25 5.88 -3.50
CA PHE A 81 -5.68 5.95 -3.18
C PHE A 81 -6.00 7.35 -2.61
N SER A 82 -7.30 7.71 -2.60
CA SER A 82 -7.75 8.94 -1.95
C SER A 82 -8.04 8.70 -0.47
N GLU A 83 -7.54 9.58 0.38
CA GLU A 83 -7.82 9.57 1.81
C GLU A 83 -9.24 10.05 2.14
N THR A 84 -9.95 10.62 1.15
CA THR A 84 -11.35 11.09 1.27
C THR A 84 -12.34 9.96 0.99
N VAL A 85 -13.23 9.68 1.95
CA VAL A 85 -14.28 8.67 1.81
C VAL A 85 -15.22 9.01 0.64
N GLY A 86 -15.51 8.00 -0.18
CA GLY A 86 -16.35 8.10 -1.37
C GLY A 86 -15.62 8.55 -2.63
N GLU A 87 -14.38 9.04 -2.51
CA GLU A 87 -13.57 9.37 -3.68
C GLU A 87 -12.95 8.14 -4.32
N THR A 88 -12.76 8.28 -5.63
CA THR A 88 -12.27 7.23 -6.51
C THR A 88 -11.06 7.72 -7.28
N MET A 89 -9.98 6.95 -7.25
CA MET A 89 -8.83 7.11 -8.15
C MET A 89 -8.85 6.05 -9.25
N LYS A 90 -8.40 6.41 -10.45
CA LYS A 90 -8.35 5.51 -11.61
C LYS A 90 -6.92 5.28 -12.05
N PHE A 91 -6.56 4.01 -12.17
CA PHE A 91 -5.28 3.49 -12.67
C PHE A 91 -5.56 2.37 -13.66
N SER A 92 -5.99 2.72 -14.87
CA SER A 92 -6.52 1.77 -15.86
C SER A 92 -5.69 0.48 -15.94
N PRO A 93 -6.30 -0.70 -15.72
CA PRO A 93 -7.75 -0.95 -15.69
C PRO A 93 -8.39 -0.89 -14.29
N TYR A 94 -7.69 -0.42 -13.26
CA TYR A 94 -8.17 -0.42 -11.89
C TYR A 94 -8.88 0.89 -11.51
N GLU A 95 -9.98 0.73 -10.79
CA GLU A 95 -10.67 1.78 -10.05
C GLU A 95 -10.50 1.49 -8.55
N VAL A 96 -10.05 2.49 -7.79
CA VAL A 96 -9.76 2.37 -6.36
C VAL A 96 -10.60 3.39 -5.62
N LYS A 97 -11.63 2.92 -4.93
CA LYS A 97 -12.53 3.75 -4.14
C LYS A 97 -12.20 3.60 -2.66
N ASN A 98 -12.13 4.71 -1.94
CA ASN A 98 -12.15 4.69 -0.48
C ASN A 98 -13.60 4.57 0.00
N ASP A 99 -13.93 3.48 0.68
CA ASP A 99 -15.27 3.18 1.19
C ASP A 99 -15.44 3.58 2.66
N GLY A 100 -14.35 3.80 3.38
CA GLY A 100 -14.40 4.19 4.78
C GLY A 100 -13.03 4.45 5.39
N THR A 101 -13.03 5.21 6.47
CA THR A 101 -11.85 5.49 7.28
C THR A 101 -12.17 5.19 8.74
N THR A 102 -11.28 4.48 9.42
CA THR A 102 -11.42 4.17 10.84
C THR A 102 -10.09 4.29 11.57
N THR A 103 -10.14 4.45 12.89
CA THR A 103 -9.00 4.35 13.78
C THR A 103 -9.16 3.13 14.68
N LEU A 104 -8.05 2.44 14.96
CA LEU A 104 -8.07 1.25 15.80
C LEU A 104 -7.95 1.70 17.26
N GLY A 105 -9.04 1.58 18.01
CA GLY A 105 -9.05 1.95 19.43
C GLY A 105 -8.15 1.10 20.34
N ALA A 106 -7.60 0.00 19.82
CA ALA A 106 -6.68 -0.87 20.53
C ALA A 106 -5.22 -0.36 20.54
N PHE A 107 -4.90 0.63 19.70
CA PHE A 107 -3.56 1.20 19.64
C PHE A 107 -3.37 2.25 20.74
N SER A 108 -2.26 2.14 21.46
CA SER A 108 -1.81 3.03 22.53
C SER A 108 -1.79 4.51 22.14
N ASN A 109 -1.54 4.82 20.87
CA ASN A 109 -1.61 6.16 20.31
C ASN A 109 -2.53 6.21 19.08
N PRO A 110 -3.78 6.67 19.20
CA PRO A 110 -4.73 6.67 18.09
C PRO A 110 -4.37 7.65 16.95
N ASN A 111 -3.38 8.53 17.15
CA ASN A 111 -2.97 9.51 16.14
C ASN A 111 -1.79 9.03 15.27
N ASN A 112 -1.23 7.85 15.55
CA ASN A 112 -0.06 7.34 14.82
C ASN A 112 -0.44 6.51 13.58
N HIS A 113 -1.72 6.21 13.39
CA HIS A 113 -2.20 5.35 12.32
C HIS A 113 -3.60 5.74 11.87
N VAL A 114 -3.94 5.34 10.64
CA VAL A 114 -5.29 5.38 10.09
C VAL A 114 -5.50 4.13 9.26
N VAL A 115 -6.71 3.56 9.32
CA VAL A 115 -7.12 2.46 8.44
C VAL A 115 -8.09 3.01 7.40
N TYR A 116 -7.78 2.76 6.13
CA TYR A 116 -8.65 3.07 5.00
C TYR A 116 -9.18 1.78 4.38
N SER A 117 -10.49 1.64 4.26
CA SER A 117 -11.11 0.49 3.59
C SER A 117 -11.29 0.81 2.12
N LEU A 118 -10.60 0.05 1.27
CA LEU A 118 -10.62 0.25 -0.18
C LEU A 118 -11.47 -0.80 -0.88
N ILE A 119 -12.22 -0.36 -1.88
CA ILE A 119 -12.83 -1.21 -2.90
C ILE A 119 -12.01 -1.05 -4.18
N ILE A 120 -11.31 -2.10 -4.57
CA ILE A 120 -10.49 -2.15 -5.78
C ILE A 120 -11.23 -2.94 -6.85
N THR A 121 -11.63 -2.28 -7.93
CA THR A 121 -12.34 -2.88 -9.05
C THR A 121 -11.45 -2.93 -10.27
N ASN A 122 -11.24 -4.12 -10.82
CA ASN A 122 -10.67 -4.27 -12.15
C ASN A 122 -11.78 -4.09 -13.19
N GLU A 123 -11.79 -2.96 -13.87
CA GLU A 123 -12.86 -2.60 -14.81
C GLU A 123 -12.90 -3.55 -16.03
N SER A 124 -11.80 -4.24 -16.34
CA SER A 124 -11.71 -5.20 -17.46
C SER A 124 -12.29 -6.57 -17.11
N THR A 125 -12.03 -7.08 -15.90
CA THR A 125 -12.50 -8.42 -15.47
C THR A 125 -13.76 -8.36 -14.61
N LYS A 126 -14.16 -7.15 -14.18
CA LYS A 126 -15.22 -6.88 -13.19
C LYS A 126 -14.97 -7.50 -11.81
N LYS A 127 -13.75 -7.96 -11.55
CA LYS A 127 -13.37 -8.50 -10.24
C LYS A 127 -13.25 -7.35 -9.23
N VAL A 128 -13.84 -7.56 -8.06
CA VAL A 128 -13.79 -6.63 -6.92
C VAL A 128 -12.96 -7.27 -5.82
N THR A 129 -12.02 -6.50 -5.27
CA THR A 129 -11.16 -6.87 -4.15
C THR A 129 -11.33 -5.82 -3.07
N ASN A 130 -11.78 -6.24 -1.88
CA ASN A 130 -11.79 -5.37 -0.70
C ASN A 130 -10.43 -5.50 -0.02
N CYS A 131 -9.83 -4.37 0.32
CA CYS A 131 -8.52 -4.32 0.95
C CYS A 131 -8.46 -3.15 1.92
N ASP A 132 -8.01 -3.41 3.14
CA ASP A 132 -7.70 -2.34 4.07
C ASP A 132 -6.26 -1.85 3.87
N VAL A 133 -6.04 -0.55 4.01
CA VAL A 133 -4.71 0.05 4.10
C VAL A 133 -4.53 0.56 5.52
N LEU A 134 -3.64 -0.08 6.27
CA LEU A 134 -3.16 0.44 7.54
C LEU A 134 -1.96 1.35 7.26
N MET A 135 -2.20 2.66 7.30
CA MET A 135 -1.18 3.68 7.12
C MET A 135 -0.65 4.12 8.48
N PHE A 136 0.65 3.88 8.71
CA PHE A 136 1.35 4.39 9.89
C PHE A 136 2.12 5.64 9.53
N ASN A 137 1.99 6.64 10.41
CA ASN A 137 2.81 7.84 10.36
C ASN A 137 4.12 7.59 11.11
N TRP A 138 4.98 6.73 10.54
CA TRP A 138 6.27 6.41 11.11
C TRP A 138 7.26 7.57 10.88
N PRO A 139 8.04 8.01 11.88
CA PRO A 139 9.03 9.05 11.68
C PRO A 139 10.12 8.59 10.69
N THR A 140 10.16 9.22 9.53
CA THR A 140 11.11 8.91 8.45
C THR A 140 12.56 8.92 8.97
N GLY A 141 13.28 7.82 8.79
CA GLY A 141 14.72 7.72 9.10
C GLY A 141 15.06 7.44 10.57
N SER A 142 14.08 7.08 11.41
CA SER A 142 14.34 6.65 12.79
C SER A 142 13.46 5.47 13.21
N ALA A 143 14.00 4.60 14.05
CA ALA A 143 13.16 3.66 14.80
C ALA A 143 12.37 4.45 15.87
N PRO A 144 11.14 4.04 16.20
CA PRO A 144 10.39 4.57 17.33
C PRO A 144 11.22 4.36 18.59
N SER A 145 11.06 5.25 19.56
CA SER A 145 11.73 5.14 20.85
C SER A 145 11.21 3.99 21.72
N ASP A 146 10.07 3.40 21.34
CA ASP A 146 9.36 2.34 22.06
C ASP A 146 8.78 1.33 21.06
N GLU A 147 8.91 0.03 21.34
CA GLU A 147 8.39 -1.06 20.51
C GLU A 147 6.86 -1.22 20.52
N THR A 148 6.15 -0.60 21.48
CA THR A 148 4.69 -0.77 21.65
C THR A 148 3.92 -0.62 20.33
N ALA A 149 4.17 0.44 19.58
CA ALA A 149 3.49 0.69 18.31
C ALA A 149 3.78 -0.38 17.23
N ALA A 150 4.99 -0.96 17.25
CA ALA A 150 5.37 -2.03 16.33
C ALA A 150 4.71 -3.36 16.70
N LEU A 151 4.53 -3.64 18.00
CA LEU A 151 3.83 -4.84 18.46
C LEU A 151 2.33 -4.78 18.16
N GLU A 152 1.67 -3.65 18.45
CA GLU A 152 0.24 -3.44 18.14
C GLU A 152 -0.05 -3.59 16.64
N MET A 153 0.88 -3.11 15.80
CA MET A 153 0.86 -3.30 14.36
C MET A 153 0.92 -4.78 13.97
N LEU A 154 1.86 -5.54 14.53
CA LEU A 154 1.97 -6.98 14.26
C LEU A 154 0.72 -7.74 14.69
N ASP A 155 0.10 -7.35 15.80
CA ASP A 155 -1.16 -7.95 16.27
C ASP A 155 -2.32 -7.68 15.31
N TYR A 156 -2.43 -6.46 14.76
CA TYR A 156 -3.43 -6.15 13.74
C TYR A 156 -3.22 -6.98 12.46
N PHE A 157 -1.97 -7.17 12.04
CA PHE A 157 -1.67 -8.01 10.89
C PHE A 157 -1.95 -9.51 11.17
N ALA A 158 -1.66 -9.98 12.38
CA ALA A 158 -1.86 -11.36 12.80
C ALA A 158 -3.30 -11.91 12.67
N ILE A 159 -4.32 -11.07 12.47
CA ILE A 159 -5.71 -11.51 12.25
C ILE A 159 -6.14 -11.59 10.77
N HIS A 160 -5.30 -11.19 9.81
CA HIS A 160 -5.65 -11.13 8.36
C HIS A 160 -5.01 -12.25 7.51
N GLU A 161 -5.65 -12.71 6.42
CA GLU A 161 -5.21 -13.93 5.69
C GLU A 161 -3.99 -13.75 4.77
N VAL A 162 -3.90 -12.63 4.04
CA VAL A 162 -2.78 -12.31 3.13
C VAL A 162 -2.45 -10.83 3.21
N GLU A 163 -1.16 -10.53 3.36
CA GLU A 163 -0.67 -9.20 3.68
C GLU A 163 0.37 -8.69 2.68
N CYS A 164 0.32 -7.40 2.37
CA CYS A 164 1.30 -6.71 1.56
C CYS A 164 1.90 -5.55 2.35
N PHE A 165 3.22 -5.56 2.54
CA PHE A 165 3.95 -4.49 3.21
C PHE A 165 4.68 -3.64 2.18
N THR A 166 4.41 -2.34 2.23
CA THR A 166 5.15 -1.34 1.45
C THR A 166 6.10 -0.60 2.39
N ALA A 167 7.40 -0.68 2.10
CA ALA A 167 8.46 -0.06 2.89
C ALA A 167 9.44 0.72 2.01
N VAL A 168 10.04 1.78 2.58
CA VAL A 168 11.20 2.51 2.05
C VAL A 168 12.47 1.82 2.49
#